data_AF-A0A2M9CL55-F1
#
_entry.id   AF-A0A2M9CL55-F1
#
_cell.length_a   1.000
_cell.length_b   1.000
_cell.length_c   1.000
_cell.angle_alpha   90.00
_cell.angle_beta   90.00
_cell.angle_gamma   90.00
#
_symmetry.space_group_name_H-M   'P 1'
#
loop_
_entity.id
_entity.type
_entity.pdbx_description
1 polymer ?
#
loop_
_entity_poly.entity_id
_entity_poly.type
_entity_poly.pdbx_seq_one_letter_code
_entity_poly.pdbx_strand_id
1 'polypeptide(L)'
;MPDRLVVAFVPGVSPSKWARVWNDRMRGVTLELRAVSEAEAVQALEDGSAHMALVRLPIEKEGRHVIPLWDEPPVVVASRDSAVAAVDELSPEDLAGLGEPVLEGRDAAVMELVAAGVGVAVMPQQVARALSRRDVLARPLIGGTPTRIGLAWPSEHPSPHADEFIGIVRGRTANSSRGSDPIRRPPAGDGPRRRPTRGGRPERR
;
A
#
# COMPACT_ATOMS: atom_id res chain seq x y z
N MET A 1 -1.62 11.92 29.74
CA MET A 1 -1.22 10.73 28.95
C MET A 1 -0.04 11.13 28.07
N PRO A 2 0.95 10.26 27.84
CA PRO A 2 1.97 10.54 26.84
C PRO A 2 1.30 10.74 25.47
N ASP A 3 1.84 11.67 24.70
CA ASP A 3 1.34 11.99 23.37
C ASP A 3 1.53 10.77 22.44
N ARG A 4 0.48 10.35 21.74
CA ARG A 4 0.52 9.12 20.93
C ARG A 4 -0.34 9.18 19.68
N LEU A 5 0.05 8.37 18.70
CA LEU A 5 -0.71 8.06 17.50
C LEU A 5 -0.90 6.54 17.41
N VAL A 6 -2.13 6.05 17.50
CA VAL A 6 -2.48 4.64 17.29
C VAL A 6 -2.85 4.42 15.83
N VAL A 7 -2.16 3.50 15.16
CA VAL A 7 -2.43 3.09 13.77
C VAL A 7 -2.74 1.60 13.73
N ALA A 8 -3.98 1.27 13.37
CA ALA A 8 -4.40 -0.10 13.11
C ALA A 8 -3.90 -0.57 11.73
N PHE A 9 -3.59 -1.85 11.58
CA PHE A 9 -3.21 -2.42 10.30
C PHE A 9 -3.66 -3.87 10.15
N VAL A 10 -4.11 -4.21 8.94
CA VAL A 10 -4.56 -5.54 8.57
C VAL A 10 -3.39 -6.48 8.22
N PRO A 11 -3.55 -7.82 8.34
CA PRO A 11 -2.50 -8.77 7.99
C PRO A 11 -2.02 -8.58 6.54
N GLY A 12 -0.72 -8.77 6.30
CA GLY A 12 -0.09 -8.55 4.99
C GLY A 12 0.31 -7.10 4.70
N VAL A 13 -0.16 -6.12 5.49
CA VAL A 13 0.27 -4.72 5.36
C VAL A 13 1.32 -4.39 6.42
N SER A 14 2.54 -4.03 6.01
CA SER A 14 3.62 -3.70 6.95
C SER A 14 3.81 -2.18 7.10
N PRO A 15 3.46 -1.58 8.26
CA PRO A 15 3.69 -0.16 8.52
C PRO A 15 5.15 0.17 8.89
N SER A 16 6.04 -0.82 8.94
CA SER A 16 7.40 -0.73 9.50
C SER A 16 8.23 0.42 8.90
N LYS A 17 8.10 0.67 7.59
CA LYS A 17 8.80 1.76 6.91
C LYS A 17 8.36 3.12 7.44
N TRP A 18 7.06 3.35 7.58
CA TRP A 18 6.54 4.62 8.08
C TRP A 18 6.79 4.77 9.57
N ALA A 19 6.73 3.69 10.33
CA ALA A 19 7.05 3.70 11.75
C ALA A 19 8.49 4.11 12.02
N ARG A 20 9.45 3.63 11.21
CA ARG A 20 10.84 4.08 11.29
C ARG A 20 10.96 5.59 11.07
N VAL A 21 10.36 6.11 10.00
CA VAL A 21 10.42 7.55 9.68
C VAL A 21 9.70 8.38 10.73
N TRP A 22 8.58 7.90 11.27
CA TRP A 22 7.86 8.54 12.37
C TRP A 22 8.75 8.65 13.61
N ASN A 23 9.33 7.55 14.07
CA ASN A 23 10.16 7.52 15.28
C ASN A 23 11.41 8.42 15.15
N ASP A 24 11.94 8.58 13.93
CA ASP A 24 13.04 9.49 13.67
C ASP A 24 12.65 10.97 13.79
N ARG A 25 11.42 11.33 13.35
CA ARG A 25 10.91 12.72 13.30
C ARG A 25 10.18 13.16 14.57
N MET A 26 9.36 12.28 15.13
CA MET A 26 8.37 12.55 16.17
C MET A 26 8.80 11.92 17.50
N ARG A 27 10.01 12.24 17.96
CA ARG A 27 10.63 11.60 19.15
C ARG A 27 9.85 11.77 20.46
N GLY A 28 8.95 12.75 20.53
CA GLY A 28 8.07 12.98 21.69
C GLY A 28 6.70 12.31 21.60
N VAL A 29 6.36 11.67 20.47
CA VAL A 29 5.03 11.12 20.22
C VAL A 29 5.14 9.64 19.88
N THR A 30 4.56 8.79 20.72
CA THR A 30 4.63 7.33 20.54
C THR A 30 3.74 6.91 19.38
N LEU A 31 4.29 6.18 18.41
CA LEU A 31 3.50 5.47 17.41
C LEU A 31 3.17 4.06 17.92
N GLU A 32 1.89 3.83 18.23
CA GLU A 32 1.36 2.53 18.62
C GLU A 32 0.81 1.84 17.37
N LEU A 33 1.41 0.73 16.97
CA LEU A 33 0.94 -0.08 15.84
C LEU A 33 0.10 -1.24 16.36
N ARG A 34 -1.14 -1.37 15.88
CA ARG A 34 -2.04 -2.45 16.28
C ARG A 34 -2.41 -3.35 15.11
N ALA A 35 -1.96 -4.59 15.15
CA ALA A 35 -2.42 -5.61 14.21
C ALA A 35 -3.87 -5.97 14.56
N VAL A 36 -4.76 -5.91 13.58
CA VAL A 36 -6.19 -6.22 13.72
C VAL A 36 -6.67 -6.98 12.49
N SER A 37 -7.78 -7.69 12.58
CA SER A 37 -8.44 -8.27 11.40
C SER A 37 -8.99 -7.18 10.47
N GLU A 38 -9.39 -7.56 9.26
CA GLU A 38 -9.97 -6.62 8.30
C GLU A 38 -11.29 -6.02 8.77
N ALA A 39 -12.14 -6.82 9.40
CA ALA A 39 -13.40 -6.36 9.97
C ALA A 39 -13.16 -5.36 11.11
N GLU A 40 -12.17 -5.63 11.96
CA GLU A 40 -11.83 -4.78 13.10
C GLU A 40 -11.16 -3.46 12.69
N ALA A 41 -10.46 -3.40 11.55
CA ALA A 41 -9.72 -2.21 11.14
C ALA A 41 -10.63 -0.98 10.94
N VAL A 42 -11.83 -1.18 10.37
CA VAL A 42 -12.81 -0.09 10.20
C VAL A 42 -13.50 0.22 11.53
N GLN A 43 -13.83 -0.82 12.31
CA GLN A 43 -14.45 -0.67 13.64
C GLN A 43 -13.56 0.15 14.59
N ALA A 44 -12.24 -0.05 14.53
CA ALA A 44 -11.28 0.64 15.36
C ALA A 44 -11.24 2.16 15.11
N LEU A 45 -11.66 2.61 13.92
CA LEU A 45 -11.82 4.04 13.62
C LEU A 45 -13.13 4.59 14.20
N GLU A 46 -14.19 3.78 14.25
CA GLU A 46 -15.50 4.18 14.76
C GLU A 46 -15.51 4.31 16.28
N ASP A 47 -14.92 3.33 16.97
CA ASP A 47 -14.88 3.30 18.42
C ASP A 47 -13.75 4.16 19.01
N GLY A 48 -12.92 4.76 18.15
CA GLY A 48 -11.78 5.60 18.54
C GLY A 48 -10.61 4.83 19.15
N SER A 49 -10.61 3.49 19.09
CA SER A 49 -9.51 2.67 19.60
C SER A 49 -8.25 2.76 18.71
N ALA A 50 -8.39 3.21 17.47
CA ALA A 50 -7.31 3.63 16.58
C ALA A 50 -7.62 5.02 15.97
N HIS A 51 -6.57 5.83 15.77
CA HIS A 51 -6.74 7.13 15.12
C HIS A 51 -6.69 7.03 13.60
N MET A 52 -6.00 6.02 13.07
CA MET A 52 -5.85 5.76 11.65
C MET A 52 -5.78 4.25 11.41
N ALA A 53 -6.15 3.81 10.20
CA ALA A 53 -6.14 2.39 9.85
C ALA A 53 -5.63 2.16 8.43
N LEU A 54 -4.75 1.17 8.27
CA LEU A 54 -4.37 0.63 6.98
C LEU A 54 -5.35 -0.48 6.62
N VAL A 55 -6.14 -0.25 5.57
CA VAL A 55 -7.32 -1.03 5.21
C VAL A 55 -7.24 -1.55 3.79
N ARG A 56 -8.04 -2.56 3.48
CA ARG A 56 -8.34 -3.01 2.12
C ARG A 56 -9.58 -2.29 1.63
N LEU A 57 -9.55 -1.76 0.41
CA LEU A 57 -10.67 -1.06 -0.22
C LEU A 57 -11.48 -2.02 -1.09
N PRO A 58 -12.80 -1.77 -1.25
CA PRO A 58 -13.55 -0.62 -0.73
C PRO A 58 -13.89 -0.74 0.76
N ILE A 59 -14.03 0.41 1.44
CA ILE A 59 -14.66 0.55 2.76
C ILE A 59 -15.74 1.62 2.68
N GLU A 60 -16.66 1.64 3.65
CA GLU A 60 -17.58 2.75 3.85
C GLU A 60 -16.80 4.04 4.12
N LYS A 61 -17.14 5.12 3.42
CA LYS A 61 -16.42 6.41 3.44
C LYS A 61 -17.12 7.46 4.29
N GLU A 62 -18.39 7.28 4.63
CA GLU A 62 -19.12 8.25 5.45
C GLU A 62 -18.34 8.55 6.75
N GLY A 63 -18.16 9.84 7.03
CA GLY A 63 -17.36 10.32 8.17
C GLY A 63 -15.86 10.00 8.13
N ARG A 64 -15.28 9.64 6.97
CA ARG A 64 -13.87 9.23 6.85
C ARG A 64 -13.16 9.83 5.66
N HIS A 65 -11.89 10.16 5.87
CA HIS A 65 -10.95 10.39 4.80
C HIS A 65 -10.21 9.10 4.47
N VAL A 66 -9.94 8.90 3.17
CA VAL A 66 -9.21 7.74 2.66
C VAL A 66 -8.26 8.17 1.56
N ILE A 67 -7.01 7.69 1.62
CA ILE A 67 -6.06 7.80 0.51
C ILE A 67 -5.71 6.40 -0.01
N PRO A 68 -5.79 6.16 -1.33
CA PRO A 68 -5.28 4.93 -1.91
C PRO A 68 -3.75 4.93 -1.89
N LEU A 69 -3.15 3.77 -1.65
CA LEU A 69 -1.70 3.61 -1.54
C LEU A 69 -1.12 2.76 -2.68
N TRP A 70 -1.40 1.45 -2.69
CA TRP A 70 -0.97 0.53 -3.75
C TRP A 70 -2.03 -0.54 -4.03
N ASP A 71 -1.86 -1.25 -5.13
CA ASP A 71 -2.63 -2.46 -5.47
C ASP A 71 -1.80 -3.70 -5.15
N GLU A 72 -2.42 -4.68 -4.50
CA GLU A 72 -1.86 -6.00 -4.26
C GLU A 72 -2.38 -6.99 -5.30
N PRO A 73 -1.49 -7.72 -6.00
CA PRO A 73 -1.93 -8.74 -6.94
C PRO A 73 -2.57 -9.92 -6.19
N PRO A 74 -3.62 -10.53 -6.75
CA PRO A 74 -4.23 -11.72 -6.19
C PRO A 74 -3.39 -12.98 -6.46
N VAL A 75 -3.52 -13.94 -5.56
CA VAL A 75 -3.00 -15.31 -5.72
C VAL A 75 -4.11 -16.31 -5.41
N VAL A 76 -4.04 -17.47 -6.07
CA VAL A 76 -4.79 -18.67 -5.68
C VAL A 76 -3.96 -19.41 -4.65
N VAL A 77 -4.54 -19.63 -3.47
CA VAL A 77 -3.95 -20.46 -2.41
C VAL A 77 -4.67 -21.80 -2.43
N ALA A 78 -3.88 -22.88 -2.43
CA ALA A 78 -4.38 -24.25 -2.49
C ALA A 78 -3.53 -25.17 -1.60
N SER A 79 -4.10 -26.32 -1.22
CA SER A 79 -3.31 -27.43 -0.68
C SER A 79 -2.25 -27.87 -1.69
N ARG A 80 -1.12 -28.39 -1.21
CA ARG A 80 -0.08 -28.97 -2.09
C ARG A 80 -0.53 -30.18 -2.89
N ASP A 81 -1.62 -30.83 -2.48
CA ASP A 81 -2.19 -31.99 -3.18
C ASP A 81 -3.24 -31.58 -4.24
N SER A 82 -3.58 -30.29 -4.35
CA SER A 82 -4.52 -29.77 -5.35
C SER A 82 -3.92 -29.75 -6.76
N ALA A 83 -4.78 -29.78 -7.77
CA ALA A 83 -4.39 -29.62 -9.18
C ALA A 83 -3.66 -28.29 -9.44
N VAL A 84 -3.90 -27.25 -8.62
CA VAL A 84 -3.18 -25.97 -8.65
C VAL A 84 -1.66 -26.15 -8.46
N ALA A 85 -1.21 -27.23 -7.82
CA ALA A 85 0.21 -27.52 -7.66
C ALA A 85 0.95 -27.75 -8.98
N ALA A 86 0.24 -28.24 -10.01
CA ALA A 86 0.80 -28.62 -11.30
C ALA A 86 1.05 -27.44 -12.26
N VAL A 87 0.61 -26.24 -11.89
CA VAL A 87 0.74 -25.02 -12.70
C VAL A 87 1.48 -23.94 -11.92
N ASP A 88 2.17 -23.06 -12.64
CA ASP A 88 2.92 -21.96 -12.02
C ASP A 88 2.09 -20.69 -11.83
N GLU A 89 1.06 -20.50 -12.65
CA GLU A 89 0.09 -19.40 -12.59
C GLU A 89 -1.25 -19.86 -13.17
N LEU A 90 -2.32 -19.12 -12.87
CA LEU A 90 -3.67 -19.38 -13.38
C LEU A 90 -4.32 -18.10 -13.86
N SER A 91 -5.22 -18.21 -14.84
CA SER A 91 -6.25 -17.22 -15.13
C SER A 91 -7.55 -17.53 -14.36
N PRO A 92 -8.51 -16.59 -14.28
CA PRO A 92 -9.85 -16.87 -13.75
C PRO A 92 -10.56 -18.01 -14.48
N GLU A 93 -10.32 -18.17 -15.78
CA GLU A 93 -10.90 -19.25 -16.59
C GLU A 93 -10.30 -20.61 -16.22
N ASP A 94 -8.97 -20.67 -16.03
CA ASP A 94 -8.30 -21.89 -15.56
C ASP A 94 -8.83 -22.32 -14.19
N LEU A 95 -8.92 -21.36 -13.25
CA LEU A 95 -9.44 -21.59 -11.91
C LEU A 95 -10.88 -22.12 -11.94
N ALA A 96 -11.75 -21.52 -12.74
CA ALA A 96 -13.13 -21.99 -12.92
C ALA A 96 -13.18 -23.40 -13.54
N GLY A 97 -12.27 -23.70 -14.49
CA GLY A 97 -12.16 -25.00 -15.14
C GLY A 97 -11.72 -26.14 -14.22
N LEU A 98 -11.02 -25.85 -13.11
CA LEU A 98 -10.63 -26.86 -12.11
C LEU A 98 -11.83 -27.43 -11.35
N GLY A 99 -12.92 -26.67 -11.22
CA GLY A 99 -14.11 -27.07 -10.47
C GLY A 99 -13.91 -27.19 -8.96
N GLU A 100 -12.79 -26.70 -8.42
CA GLU A 100 -12.54 -26.67 -6.98
C GLU A 100 -13.40 -25.57 -6.31
N PRO A 101 -13.99 -25.82 -5.12
CA PRO A 101 -14.71 -24.78 -4.38
C PRO A 101 -13.80 -23.59 -4.05
N VAL A 102 -14.23 -22.38 -4.42
CA VAL A 102 -13.54 -21.15 -4.00
C VAL A 102 -14.12 -20.71 -2.66
N LEU A 103 -13.29 -20.77 -1.63
CA LEU A 103 -13.62 -20.39 -0.27
C LEU A 103 -13.59 -18.86 -0.13
N GLU A 104 -14.61 -18.34 0.55
CA GLU A 104 -14.72 -16.92 0.86
C GLU A 104 -13.89 -16.56 2.09
N GLY A 105 -13.21 -15.42 2.00
CA GLY A 105 -12.38 -14.87 3.06
C GLY A 105 -10.88 -15.09 2.84
N ARG A 106 -10.10 -14.54 3.79
CA ARG A 106 -8.64 -14.45 3.68
C ARG A 106 -7.95 -14.46 5.04
N ASP A 107 -8.62 -15.00 6.04
CA ASP A 107 -8.11 -15.12 7.40
C ASP A 107 -7.45 -16.50 7.64
N ALA A 108 -6.97 -16.71 8.86
CA ALA A 108 -6.36 -17.97 9.24
C ALA A 108 -7.34 -19.16 9.15
N ALA A 109 -8.64 -18.95 9.42
CA ALA A 109 -9.63 -20.03 9.37
C ALA A 109 -9.83 -20.53 7.93
N VAL A 110 -9.88 -19.63 6.96
CA VAL A 110 -9.92 -20.01 5.52
C VAL A 110 -8.64 -20.75 5.13
N MET A 111 -7.47 -20.30 5.62
CA MET A 111 -6.20 -20.98 5.36
C MET A 111 -6.20 -22.43 5.91
N GLU A 112 -6.79 -22.68 7.08
CA GLU A 112 -6.94 -24.05 7.62
C GLU A 112 -7.81 -24.93 6.70
N LEU A 113 -8.92 -24.40 6.18
CA LEU A 113 -9.80 -25.14 5.27
C LEU A 113 -9.12 -25.46 3.94
N VAL A 114 -8.35 -24.51 3.39
CA VAL A 114 -7.54 -24.74 2.20
C VAL A 114 -6.50 -25.83 2.45
N ALA A 115 -5.78 -25.77 3.58
CA ALA A 115 -4.80 -26.78 3.95
C ALA A 115 -5.41 -28.18 4.11
N ALA A 116 -6.66 -28.26 4.59
CA ALA A 116 -7.42 -29.49 4.70
C ALA A 116 -7.98 -30.00 3.35
N GLY A 117 -7.74 -29.29 2.23
CA GLY A 117 -8.21 -29.70 0.90
C GLY A 117 -9.71 -29.49 0.67
N VAL A 118 -10.38 -28.65 1.47
CA VAL A 118 -11.81 -28.35 1.30
C VAL A 118 -12.08 -27.54 0.02
N GLY A 119 -11.08 -26.77 -0.42
CA GLY A 119 -11.13 -25.97 -1.62
C GLY A 119 -9.91 -25.06 -1.73
N VAL A 120 -10.01 -24.04 -2.58
CA VAL A 120 -8.98 -23.02 -2.81
C VAL A 120 -9.48 -21.65 -2.37
N ALA A 121 -8.58 -20.70 -2.18
CA ALA A 121 -8.96 -19.32 -1.85
C ALA A 121 -8.22 -18.32 -2.73
N VAL A 122 -8.91 -17.25 -3.13
CA VAL A 122 -8.29 -16.11 -3.83
C VAL A 122 -8.08 -14.99 -2.83
N MET A 123 -6.82 -14.58 -2.63
CA MET A 123 -6.48 -13.53 -1.67
C MET A 123 -5.28 -12.69 -2.12
N PRO A 124 -5.04 -11.52 -1.51
CA PRO A 124 -3.86 -10.72 -1.83
C PRO A 124 -2.57 -11.48 -1.52
N GLN A 125 -1.56 -11.34 -2.38
CA GLN A 125 -0.27 -12.05 -2.22
C GLN A 125 0.35 -11.88 -0.83
N GLN A 126 0.24 -10.68 -0.23
CA GLN A 126 0.85 -10.41 1.06
C GLN A 126 0.11 -11.08 2.22
N VAL A 127 -1.20 -11.31 2.09
CA VAL A 127 -1.97 -12.11 3.06
C VAL A 127 -1.53 -13.56 3.00
N ALA A 128 -1.45 -14.14 1.80
CA ALA A 128 -0.97 -15.51 1.61
C ALA A 128 0.44 -15.72 2.18
N ARG A 129 1.33 -14.72 2.04
CA ARG A 129 2.67 -14.74 2.66
C ARG A 129 2.60 -14.67 4.18
N ALA A 130 1.78 -13.77 4.73
CA ALA A 130 1.64 -13.60 6.18
C ALA A 130 1.06 -14.85 6.86
N LEU A 131 0.18 -15.57 6.19
CA LEU A 131 -0.45 -16.82 6.66
C LEU A 131 0.24 -18.08 6.13
N SER A 132 1.44 -17.96 5.56
CA SER A 132 2.09 -19.08 4.89
C SER A 132 2.35 -20.27 5.82
N ARG A 133 2.17 -21.47 5.27
CA ARG A 133 2.36 -22.75 5.97
C ARG A 133 2.88 -23.81 5.00
N ARG A 134 3.39 -24.92 5.53
CA ARG A 134 4.18 -25.88 4.73
C ARG A 134 3.36 -26.74 3.76
N ASP A 135 2.11 -26.97 4.06
CA ASP A 135 1.15 -27.83 3.34
C ASP A 135 0.28 -27.07 2.32
N VAL A 136 0.47 -25.75 2.20
CA VAL A 136 -0.18 -24.93 1.15
C VAL A 136 0.85 -24.36 0.18
N LEU A 137 0.36 -23.94 -0.97
CA LEU A 137 1.09 -23.17 -1.98
C LEU A 137 0.25 -21.99 -2.45
N ALA A 138 0.90 -21.01 -3.08
CA ALA A 138 0.24 -19.85 -3.66
C ALA A 138 0.73 -19.66 -5.11
N ARG A 139 -0.20 -19.58 -6.06
CA ARG A 139 0.06 -19.30 -7.47
C ARG A 139 -0.50 -17.93 -7.88
N PRO A 140 0.22 -17.12 -8.68
CA PRO A 140 -0.33 -15.89 -9.22
C PRO A 140 -1.64 -16.13 -9.96
N LEU A 141 -2.61 -15.24 -9.75
CA LEU A 141 -3.86 -15.21 -10.53
C LEU A 141 -3.78 -14.06 -11.55
N ILE A 142 -3.39 -14.38 -12.78
CA ILE A 142 -3.20 -13.43 -13.87
C ILE A 142 -4.56 -12.97 -14.39
N GLY A 143 -4.77 -11.66 -14.49
CA GLY A 143 -6.06 -11.09 -14.86
C GLY A 143 -7.10 -11.08 -13.73
N GLY A 144 -6.73 -11.51 -12.52
CA GLY A 144 -7.57 -11.38 -11.33
C GLY A 144 -7.68 -9.93 -10.84
N THR A 145 -8.77 -9.62 -10.14
CA THR A 145 -9.00 -8.29 -9.57
C THR A 145 -8.00 -8.00 -8.43
N PRO A 146 -7.17 -6.95 -8.54
CA PRO A 146 -6.25 -6.58 -7.47
C PRO A 146 -6.99 -6.03 -6.25
N THR A 147 -6.36 -6.15 -5.09
CA THR A 147 -6.85 -5.54 -3.85
C THR A 147 -6.14 -4.24 -3.57
N ARG A 148 -6.89 -3.14 -3.49
CA ARG A 148 -6.33 -1.81 -3.21
C ARG A 148 -6.12 -1.63 -1.70
N ILE A 149 -4.91 -1.27 -1.28
CA ILE A 149 -4.62 -0.84 0.09
C ILE A 149 -4.80 0.67 0.22
N GLY A 150 -5.41 1.09 1.32
CA GLY A 150 -5.61 2.50 1.66
C GLY A 150 -5.23 2.81 3.11
N LEU A 151 -4.99 4.10 3.37
CA LEU A 151 -4.96 4.64 4.73
C LEU A 151 -6.26 5.42 4.95
N ALA A 152 -6.97 5.09 6.02
CA ALA A 152 -8.23 5.71 6.42
C ALA A 152 -8.10 6.36 7.82
N TRP A 153 -8.85 7.44 8.05
CA TRP A 153 -8.97 8.11 9.34
C TRP A 153 -10.29 8.89 9.43
N PRO A 154 -10.79 9.21 10.65
CA PRO A 154 -12.02 9.98 10.83
C PRO A 154 -11.91 11.37 10.19
N SER A 155 -12.98 11.86 9.56
CA SER A 155 -13.05 13.23 9.05
C SER A 155 -13.24 14.25 10.18
N GLU A 156 -14.01 13.86 11.19
CA GLU A 156 -14.27 14.65 12.39
C GLU A 156 -13.28 14.27 13.50
N HIS A 157 -12.79 15.28 14.22
CA HIS A 157 -11.84 15.10 15.34
C HIS A 157 -10.63 14.20 15.02
N PRO A 158 -9.91 14.40 13.90
CA PRO A 158 -8.71 13.63 13.62
C PRO A 158 -7.66 13.85 14.72
N SER A 159 -6.79 12.86 14.92
CA SER A 159 -5.63 13.03 15.80
C SER A 159 -4.82 14.27 15.37
N PRO A 160 -4.29 15.08 16.31
CA PRO A 160 -3.44 16.22 15.98
C PRO A 160 -2.17 15.83 15.21
N HIS A 161 -1.85 14.53 15.18
CA HIS A 161 -0.68 13.93 14.54
C HIS A 161 -0.97 13.33 13.15
N ALA A 162 -2.23 13.35 12.71
CA ALA A 162 -2.65 12.71 11.46
C ALA A 162 -1.94 13.30 10.24
N ASP A 163 -1.86 14.62 10.13
CA ASP A 163 -1.27 15.31 8.96
C ASP A 163 0.21 14.98 8.75
N GLU A 164 0.98 14.86 9.83
CA GLU A 164 2.39 14.48 9.76
C GLU A 164 2.52 13.02 9.32
N PHE A 165 1.71 12.11 9.88
CA PHE A 165 1.74 10.69 9.49
C PHE A 165 1.33 10.51 8.03
N ILE A 166 0.28 11.22 7.57
CA ILE A 166 -0.11 11.29 6.16
C ILE A 166 1.05 11.81 5.31
N GLY A 167 1.77 12.82 5.79
CA GLY A 167 2.97 13.32 5.13
C GLY A 167 4.04 12.25 4.94
N ILE A 168 4.34 11.49 5.99
CA ILE A 168 5.29 10.37 5.95
C ILE A 168 4.81 9.28 4.99
N VAL A 169 3.52 8.91 5.02
CA VAL A 169 2.92 7.90 4.15
C VAL A 169 3.04 8.30 2.68
N ARG A 170 2.80 9.58 2.37
CA ARG A 170 2.97 10.16 1.03
C ARG A 170 4.44 10.40 0.64
N GLY A 171 5.39 10.06 1.52
CA GLY A 171 6.82 10.22 1.24
C GLY A 171 7.33 11.66 1.32
N ARG A 172 6.60 12.60 1.95
CA ARG A 172 7.13 13.94 2.22
C ARG A 172 8.37 13.80 3.10
N THR A 173 9.54 14.13 2.55
CA THR A 173 10.78 14.23 3.32
C THR A 173 10.72 15.42 4.28
N ALA A 174 11.35 15.32 5.46
CA ALA A 174 11.37 16.36 6.50
C ALA A 174 11.85 17.74 6.01
N ASN A 175 12.47 17.80 4.82
CA ASN A 175 13.02 19.02 4.22
C ASN A 175 12.09 19.74 3.22
N SER A 176 10.82 19.32 3.10
CA SER A 176 9.85 19.94 2.17
C SER A 176 9.06 21.11 2.80
N SER A 177 9.70 21.88 3.69
CA SER A 177 9.14 23.09 4.30
C SER A 177 9.90 24.35 3.89
N ARG A 178 10.31 24.45 2.62
CA ARG A 178 10.68 25.74 2.01
C ARG A 178 10.17 25.80 0.58
N GLY A 179 9.05 26.49 0.40
CA GLY A 179 8.48 26.77 -0.91
C GLY A 179 7.25 27.67 -0.85
N SER A 180 7.18 28.56 0.15
CA SER A 180 6.23 29.67 0.13
C SER A 180 7.03 30.95 0.01
N ASP A 181 7.26 31.39 -1.24
CA ASP A 181 7.26 32.81 -1.55
C ASP A 181 6.55 33.01 -2.90
N PRO A 182 5.36 33.63 -2.94
CA PRO A 182 4.67 33.92 -4.18
C PRO A 182 5.27 35.18 -4.82
N ILE A 183 5.32 35.17 -6.17
CA ILE A 183 5.66 36.29 -7.05
C ILE A 183 7.17 36.55 -7.24
N ARG A 184 7.72 35.97 -8.32
CA ARG A 184 8.68 36.69 -9.15
C ARG A 184 8.25 36.60 -10.62
N ARG A 185 7.79 37.74 -11.14
CA ARG A 185 7.45 38.01 -12.54
C ARG A 185 8.64 37.63 -13.44
N PRO A 186 8.44 37.02 -14.62
CA PRO A 186 9.54 36.77 -15.54
C PRO A 186 10.03 38.11 -16.14
N PRO A 187 11.33 38.44 -16.11
CA PRO A 187 11.85 39.45 -17.01
C PRO A 187 11.95 38.87 -18.42
N ALA A 188 11.56 39.72 -19.37
CA ALA A 188 11.58 39.49 -20.81
C ALA A 188 12.97 39.10 -21.33
N GLY A 189 12.97 38.34 -22.43
CA GLY A 189 14.16 37.67 -22.98
C GLY A 189 15.22 38.58 -23.59
N ASP A 190 16.30 37.93 -24.02
CA ASP A 190 17.17 38.43 -25.08
C ASP A 190 17.84 37.25 -25.82
N GLY A 191 18.00 37.39 -27.14
CA GLY A 191 18.14 36.30 -28.12
C GLY A 191 19.51 35.58 -28.22
N PRO A 192 19.67 34.66 -29.21
CA PRO A 192 20.83 33.78 -29.29
C PRO A 192 22.08 34.48 -29.82
N ARG A 193 23.18 34.39 -29.06
CA ARG A 193 24.51 34.90 -29.48
C ARG A 193 25.16 33.97 -30.49
N ARG A 194 25.44 34.52 -31.68
CA ARG A 194 26.28 33.94 -32.75
C ARG A 194 27.74 33.80 -32.31
N ARG A 195 28.39 32.73 -32.80
CA ARG A 195 29.82 32.43 -32.65
C ARG A 195 30.64 33.17 -33.73
N PRO A 196 31.78 33.80 -33.43
CA PRO A 196 32.60 34.43 -34.45
C PRO A 196 33.58 33.43 -35.09
N THR A 197 33.59 33.42 -36.43
CA THR A 197 34.61 32.77 -37.27
C THR A 197 35.85 33.66 -37.37
N ARG A 198 37.03 33.07 -37.21
CA ARG A 198 38.33 33.72 -37.35
C ARG A 198 38.86 33.43 -38.77
N GLY A 199 38.87 34.43 -39.65
CA GLY A 199 39.72 34.43 -40.86
C GLY A 199 41.20 34.53 -40.44
N GLY A 200 42.21 34.17 -41.21
CA GLY A 200 42.37 33.84 -42.62
C GLY A 200 43.84 34.18 -42.94
N ARG A 201 44.49 33.51 -43.89
CA ARG A 201 45.69 34.07 -44.57
C ARG A 201 45.90 33.47 -45.96
N PRO A 202 46.52 34.22 -46.90
CA PRO A 202 46.37 34.04 -48.33
C PRO A 202 47.57 33.37 -49.05
N GLU A 203 47.28 33.04 -50.31
CA GLU A 203 48.07 32.68 -51.50
C GLU A 203 49.60 32.69 -51.52
N ARG A 204 50.13 31.69 -52.23
CA ARG A 204 51.04 31.72 -53.41
C ARG A 204 51.22 30.23 -53.82
N ARG A 205 51.24 29.79 -55.07
CA ARG A 205 51.74 30.33 -56.34
C ARG A 205 51.20 29.46 -57.48
#